data_AF-A0AA35E4Y1-F1
#
_entry.id   AF-A0AA35E4Y1-F1
#
_cell.length_a   1.000
_cell.length_b   1.000
_cell.length_c   1.000
_cell.angle_alpha   90.00
_cell.angle_beta   90.00
_cell.angle_gamma   90.00
#
_symmetry.space_group_name_H-M   'P 1'
#
loop_
_entity.id
_entity.type
_entity.pdbx_description
1 polymer ?
#
loop_
_entity_poly.entity_id
_entity_poly.type
_entity_poly.pdbx_seq_one_letter_code
_entity_poly.pdbx_strand_id
1 'polypeptide(L)'
;MSSKGTWLEVIKKYRVYILWFMAFLSFLNAALRFWGEWEYFVGVLVGQLFFGQAAQSYFYDKYISFGGGGVRVEDGSMPRLIAFVLALTGYFALFLFNGYPWG
;
A
#
# COMPACT_ATOMS: atom_id res chain seq x y z
N MET A 1 7.67 -24.40 20.11
CA MET A 1 7.58 -22.93 20.21
C MET A 1 7.18 -22.37 18.85
N SER A 2 6.02 -21.74 18.75
CA SER A 2 5.42 -21.33 17.47
C SER A 2 6.07 -20.04 16.96
N SER A 3 6.94 -20.17 15.95
CA SER A 3 7.65 -19.08 15.23
C SER A 3 6.71 -17.96 14.71
N LYS A 4 5.40 -18.25 14.58
CA LYS A 4 4.39 -17.32 14.08
C LYS A 4 4.14 -16.11 14.99
N GLY A 5 4.29 -16.26 16.32
CA GLY A 5 4.06 -15.15 17.27
C GLY A 5 5.13 -14.06 17.17
N THR A 6 6.39 -14.47 17.05
CA THR A 6 7.55 -13.57 17.05
C THR A 6 7.59 -12.71 15.78
N TRP A 7 7.24 -13.27 14.63
CA TRP A 7 7.23 -12.53 13.36
C TRP A 7 6.17 -11.42 13.33
N LEU A 8 4.97 -11.70 13.85
CA LEU A 8 3.90 -10.70 13.94
C LEU A 8 4.29 -9.55 14.88
N GLU A 9 4.98 -9.84 15.96
CA GLU A 9 5.49 -8.82 16.88
C GLU A 9 6.56 -7.94 16.24
N VAL A 10 7.47 -8.52 15.46
CA VAL A 10 8.49 -7.77 14.71
C VAL A 10 7.82 -6.84 13.70
N ILE A 11 6.86 -7.33 12.91
CA ILE A 11 6.14 -6.49 11.93
C ILE A 11 5.40 -5.34 12.64
N LYS A 12 4.74 -5.61 13.77
CA LYS A 12 4.07 -4.56 14.57
C LYS A 12 5.06 -3.53 15.13
N LYS A 13 6.24 -3.98 15.58
CA LYS A 13 7.29 -3.11 16.13
C LYS A 13 7.90 -2.19 15.08
N TYR A 14 8.16 -2.70 13.87
CA TYR A 14 8.78 -1.94 12.79
C TYR A 14 7.78 -1.36 11.78
N ARG A 15 6.47 -1.43 12.05
CA ARG A 15 5.40 -1.00 11.12
C ARG A 15 5.62 0.38 10.52
N VAL A 16 6.09 1.34 11.33
CA VAL A 16 6.34 2.72 10.88
C VAL A 16 7.52 2.77 9.90
N TYR A 17 8.61 2.08 10.23
CA TYR A 17 9.79 1.99 9.37
C TYR A 17 9.48 1.27 8.06
N ILE A 18 8.67 0.21 8.09
CA ILE A 18 8.23 -0.51 6.89
C ILE A 18 7.41 0.43 5.99
N LEU A 19 6.46 1.18 6.55
CA LEU A 19 5.65 2.14 5.81
C LEU A 19 6.51 3.25 5.19
N TRP A 20 7.45 3.82 5.95
CA TRP A 20 8.39 4.83 5.43
C TRP A 20 9.30 4.27 4.34
N PHE A 21 9.79 3.06 4.50
CA PHE A 21 10.66 2.42 3.51
C PHE A 21 9.91 2.14 2.20
N MET A 22 8.66 1.64 2.29
CA MET A 22 7.80 1.46 1.12
C MET A 22 7.50 2.78 0.43
N ALA A 23 7.19 3.84 1.19
CA ALA A 23 6.96 5.17 0.65
C ALA A 23 8.19 5.77 -0.01
N PHE A 24 9.36 5.61 0.60
CA PHE A 24 10.62 6.09 0.07
C PHE A 24 11.00 5.39 -1.24
N LEU A 25 10.94 4.06 -1.28
CA LEU A 25 11.24 3.28 -2.50
C LEU A 25 10.26 3.57 -3.63
N SER A 26 8.96 3.69 -3.30
CA SER A 26 7.93 4.09 -4.24
C SER A 26 8.21 5.45 -4.87
N PHE A 27 8.49 6.43 -4.01
CA PHE A 27 8.77 7.79 -4.44
C PHE A 27 10.03 7.85 -5.31
N LEU A 28 11.09 7.14 -4.93
CA LEU A 28 12.32 7.06 -5.72
C LEU A 28 12.05 6.46 -7.11
N ASN A 29 11.29 5.37 -7.17
CA ASN A 29 10.95 4.71 -8.43
C ASN A 29 10.06 5.59 -9.31
N ALA A 30 9.07 6.26 -8.73
CA ALA A 30 8.20 7.20 -9.44
C ALA A 30 8.98 8.42 -9.97
N ALA A 31 9.86 8.99 -9.14
CA ALA A 31 10.70 10.12 -9.52
C ALA A 31 11.69 9.77 -10.63
N LEU A 32 12.26 8.56 -10.63
CA LEU A 32 13.16 8.10 -11.69
C LEU A 32 12.43 7.78 -13.00
N ARG A 33 11.20 7.24 -12.92
CA ARG A 33 10.47 6.74 -14.08
C ARG A 33 9.60 7.78 -14.78
N PHE A 34 9.04 8.73 -14.04
CA PHE A 34 8.10 9.74 -14.56
C PHE A 34 8.67 11.16 -14.51
N TRP A 35 9.99 11.31 -14.49
CA TRP A 35 10.64 12.61 -14.51
C TRP A 35 10.33 13.36 -15.81
N GLY A 36 9.44 14.35 -15.74
CA GLY A 36 8.97 15.12 -16.91
C GLY A 36 7.53 14.80 -17.33
N GLU A 37 6.94 13.71 -16.87
CA GLU A 37 5.53 13.34 -17.13
C GLU A 37 4.70 13.47 -15.84
N TRP A 38 4.47 14.72 -15.44
CA TRP A 38 3.90 15.07 -14.14
C TRP A 38 2.48 14.53 -13.89
N GLU A 39 1.69 14.27 -14.95
CA GLU A 39 0.34 13.72 -14.81
C GLU A 39 0.36 12.28 -14.29
N TYR A 40 1.25 11.43 -14.82
CA TYR A 40 1.45 10.07 -14.32
C TYR A 40 2.09 10.05 -12.94
N PHE A 41 3.01 10.99 -12.67
CA PHE A 41 3.59 11.15 -11.34
C PHE A 41 2.52 11.42 -10.27
N VAL A 42 1.57 12.31 -10.55
CA VAL A 42 0.45 12.60 -9.62
C VAL A 42 -0.46 11.38 -9.45
N GLY A 43 -0.78 10.65 -10.53
CA GLY A 43 -1.56 9.41 -10.45
C GLY A 43 -0.92 8.35 -9.55
N VAL A 44 0.40 8.17 -9.68
CA VAL A 44 1.18 7.27 -8.82
C VAL A 44 1.21 7.74 -7.37
N LEU A 45 1.35 9.04 -7.11
CA LEU A 45 1.28 9.60 -5.76
C LEU A 45 -0.09 9.38 -5.10
N VAL A 46 -1.19 9.56 -5.83
CA VAL A 46 -2.54 9.29 -5.34
C VAL A 46 -2.71 7.80 -5.02
N GLY A 47 -2.24 6.91 -5.89
CA GLY A 47 -2.22 5.47 -5.63
C GLY A 47 -1.38 5.08 -4.41
N GLN A 48 -0.22 5.72 -4.23
CA GLN A 48 0.64 5.55 -3.07
C GLN A 48 -0.04 5.98 -1.77
N LEU A 49 -0.76 7.12 -1.77
CA LEU A 49 -1.51 7.59 -0.61
C LEU A 49 -2.64 6.63 -0.25
N PHE A 50 -3.34 6.12 -1.26
CA PHE A 50 -4.43 5.17 -1.08
C PHE A 50 -3.94 3.83 -0.50
N PHE A 51 -2.86 3.31 -1.07
CA PHE A 51 -2.19 2.12 -0.53
C PHE A 51 -1.63 2.36 0.87
N GLY A 52 -0.98 3.50 1.10
CA GLY A 52 -0.41 3.87 2.39
C GLY A 52 -1.46 3.95 3.50
N GLN A 53 -2.63 4.54 3.21
CA GLN A 53 -3.78 4.54 4.12
C GLN A 53 -4.23 3.10 4.42
N ALA A 54 -4.35 2.24 3.40
CA ALA A 54 -4.80 0.87 3.60
C ALA A 54 -3.80 0.05 4.43
N ALA A 55 -2.51 0.19 4.15
CA ALA A 55 -1.42 -0.44 4.90
C ALA A 55 -1.38 0.04 6.36
N GLN A 56 -1.49 1.35 6.58
CA GLN A 56 -1.55 1.92 7.92
C GLN A 56 -2.79 1.41 8.67
N SER A 57 -3.97 1.43 8.06
CA SER A 57 -5.19 0.92 8.71
C SER A 57 -5.10 -0.58 9.02
N TYR A 58 -4.45 -1.36 8.16
CA TYR A 58 -4.17 -2.78 8.42
C TYR A 58 -3.26 -2.97 9.65
N PHE A 59 -2.12 -2.27 9.71
CA PHE A 59 -1.14 -2.42 10.81
C PHE A 59 -1.56 -1.80 12.15
N TYR A 60 -2.52 -0.89 12.13
CA TYR A 60 -3.00 -0.20 13.34
C TYR A 60 -4.35 -0.71 13.84
N ASP A 61 -4.87 -1.79 13.26
CA ASP A 61 -6.20 -2.30 13.63
C ASP A 61 -7.28 -1.21 13.53
N LYS A 62 -7.25 -0.45 12.42
CA LYS A 62 -8.23 0.59 12.09
C LYS A 62 -9.05 0.22 10.86
N TYR A 63 -10.15 0.95 10.68
CA TYR A 63 -10.98 0.88 9.49
C TYR A 63 -10.15 1.12 8.21
N ILE A 64 -10.25 0.20 7.26
CA ILE A 64 -9.61 0.31 5.95
C ILE A 64 -10.65 0.89 4.98
N SER A 65 -10.49 2.15 4.57
CA SER A 65 -11.43 2.81 3.65
C SER A 65 -11.05 2.59 2.19
N PHE A 66 -12.03 2.25 1.36
CA PHE A 66 -11.94 2.18 -0.09
C PHE A 66 -13.05 3.04 -0.69
N GLY A 67 -12.83 4.35 -0.81
CA GLY A 67 -13.74 5.28 -1.51
C GLY A 67 -15.18 5.31 -0.97
N GLY A 68 -16.05 4.45 -1.52
CA GLY A 68 -17.46 4.33 -1.14
C GLY A 68 -17.77 3.32 -0.03
N GLY A 69 -16.77 2.59 0.46
CA GLY A 69 -16.93 1.56 1.51
C GLY A 69 -15.63 1.22 2.20
N GLY A 70 -15.56 0.09 2.90
CA GLY A 70 -14.34 -0.32 3.58
C GLY A 70 -14.53 -1.52 4.50
N VAL A 71 -13.42 -1.98 5.08
CA VAL A 71 -13.39 -3.12 5.99
C VAL A 71 -13.15 -2.65 7.41
N ARG A 72 -14.07 -3.02 8.30
CA ARG A 72 -14.03 -2.72 9.73
C ARG A 72 -13.16 -3.72 10.47
N VAL A 73 -12.81 -3.36 11.70
CA VAL A 73 -12.06 -4.25 12.59
C VAL A 73 -12.91 -5.46 12.96
N GLU A 74 -14.23 -5.25 13.10
CA GLU A 74 -15.21 -6.28 13.43
C GLU A 74 -15.33 -7.37 12.36
N ASP A 75 -15.01 -7.08 11.10
CA ASP A 75 -15.15 -8.03 9.97
C ASP A 75 -14.14 -9.18 10.03
N GLY A 76 -13.19 -9.14 10.97
CA GLY A 76 -12.22 -10.19 11.23
C GLY A 76 -10.94 -10.07 10.40
N SER A 77 -9.98 -10.94 10.69
CA SER A 77 -8.61 -10.82 10.13
C SER A 77 -8.53 -11.17 8.64
N MET A 78 -9.40 -12.06 8.15
CA MET A 78 -9.36 -12.55 6.76
C MET A 78 -9.84 -11.50 5.74
N PRO A 79 -11.00 -10.83 5.92
CA PRO A 79 -11.42 -9.76 5.01
C PRO A 79 -10.46 -8.57 5.00
N ARG A 80 -9.84 -8.26 6.15
CA ARG A 80 -8.82 -7.21 6.26
C ARG A 80 -7.54 -7.55 5.50
N LEU A 81 -7.12 -8.82 5.54
CA LEU A 81 -5.99 -9.30 4.75
C LEU A 81 -6.29 -9.22 3.25
N ILE A 82 -7.48 -9.65 2.82
CA ILE A 82 -7.93 -9.57 1.42
C ILE A 82 -7.92 -8.11 0.95
N ALA A 83 -8.46 -7.19 1.75
CA ALA A 83 -8.46 -5.77 1.45
C ALA A 83 -7.05 -5.18 1.33
N PHE A 84 -6.15 -5.54 2.25
CA PHE A 84 -4.75 -5.12 2.17
C PHE A 84 -4.05 -5.67 0.91
N VAL A 85 -4.28 -6.95 0.56
CA VAL A 85 -3.71 -7.58 -0.63
C VAL A 85 -4.27 -6.95 -1.91
N LEU A 86 -5.56 -6.61 -1.96
CA LEU A 86 -6.16 -5.89 -3.08
C LEU A 86 -5.57 -4.49 -3.24
N ALA A 87 -5.40 -3.75 -2.14
CA ALA A 87 -4.71 -2.46 -2.17
C ALA A 87 -3.28 -2.59 -2.68
N LEU A 88 -2.54 -3.60 -2.21
CA LEU A 88 -1.18 -3.90 -2.65
C LEU A 88 -1.13 -4.28 -4.14
N THR A 89 -2.13 -5.02 -4.62
CA THR A 89 -2.21 -5.45 -6.02
C THR A 89 -2.53 -4.27 -6.94
N GLY A 90 -3.50 -3.43 -6.59
CA GLY A 90 -3.79 -2.19 -7.33
C GLY A 90 -2.60 -1.23 -7.32
N TYR A 91 -1.90 -1.16 -6.19
CA TYR A 91 -0.65 -0.43 -6.08
C TYR A 91 0.43 -0.97 -7.03
N PHE A 92 0.70 -2.27 -7.03
CA PHE A 92 1.64 -2.87 -7.99
C PHE A 92 1.20 -2.70 -9.43
N ALA A 93 -0.11 -2.76 -9.71
CA ALA A 93 -0.63 -2.49 -11.05
C ALA A 93 -0.21 -1.08 -11.50
N LEU A 94 -0.29 -0.04 -10.67
CA LEU A 94 0.16 1.31 -11.06
C LEU A 94 1.65 1.39 -11.44
N PHE A 95 2.49 0.49 -10.92
CA PHE A 95 3.92 0.44 -11.23
C PHE A 95 4.29 -0.54 -12.35
N LEU A 96 3.53 -1.63 -12.49
CA LEU A 96 3.75 -2.69 -13.47
C LEU A 96 3.00 -2.45 -14.77
N PHE A 97 1.85 -1.78 -14.71
CA PHE A 97 1.15 -1.31 -15.89
C PHE A 97 1.98 -0.18 -16.50
N ASN A 98 2.78 -0.55 -17.49
CA ASN A 98 3.46 0.37 -18.37
C ASN A 98 2.39 0.97 -19.28
N GLY A 99 1.64 1.95 -18.77
CA GLY A 99 0.68 2.73 -19.55
C GLY A 99 1.41 3.62 -20.54
N TYR A 100 2.03 3.02 -21.54
CA TYR A 100 2.49 3.69 -22.75
C TYR A 100 1.30 3.73 -23.71
N PRO A 101 0.80 4.93 -24.06
CA PRO A 101 0.27 5.12 -25.40
C PRO A 101 1.07 6.20 -26.15
N TRP A 102 1.22 5.96 -27.46
CA TRP A 102 1.72 6.86 -28.52
C TRP A 102 3.23 6.82 -28.82
N GLY A 103 3.63 5.71 -29.46
CA GLY A 103 4.29 5.84 -30.76
C GLY A 103 3.22 5.87 -31.85
#